data_AF-A0A8T5TGX0-F1
#
_entry.id   AF-A0A8T5TGX0-F1
#
_cell.length_a   1.000
_cell.length_b   1.000
_cell.length_c   1.000
_cell.angle_alpha   90.00
_cell.angle_beta   90.00
_cell.angle_gamma   90.00
#
_symmetry.space_group_name_H-M   'P 1'
#
loop_
_entity.id
_entity.type
_entity.pdbx_description
1 polymer ?
#
loop_
_entity_poly.entity_id
_entity_poly.type
_entity_poly.pdbx_seq_one_letter_code
_entity_poly.pdbx_strand_id
1 'polypeptide(L)'
;MKANVPTRKKIKLNWFKSKCNLNIEREIKIQYTAINVSYNKISWDVIIRYILVKQGGMKEIPVNSPMTLYKDNLPFLFLSTAGTIGNKIISEDLIDDDIKVDDDVVNINEGIEKVTYEDARDPKEHIEVRTRLDNVTRKITIENKLNDDINLLFDFKQTKDIVFVSSEPEPSEIEEPNYKYQINIPSEQKNSIILEIKAKITTRVTKIKPEFLKKGKQ
;
A
#
# COMPACT_ATOMS: atom_id res chain seq x y z
N MET A 1 -46.87 10.98 -22.55
CA MET A 1 -45.84 11.82 -21.92
C MET A 1 -44.56 11.66 -22.74
N LYS A 2 -44.09 12.68 -23.46
CA LYS A 2 -42.82 12.62 -24.22
C LYS A 2 -41.77 13.42 -23.44
N ALA A 3 -40.76 12.74 -22.91
CA ALA A 3 -39.62 13.39 -22.27
C ALA A 3 -38.65 13.86 -23.35
N ASN A 4 -38.51 15.18 -23.51
CA ASN A 4 -37.42 15.76 -24.30
C ASN A 4 -36.13 15.62 -23.51
N VAL A 5 -35.29 14.64 -23.88
CA VAL A 5 -33.92 14.56 -23.38
C VAL A 5 -33.10 15.59 -24.16
N PRO A 6 -32.50 16.60 -23.52
CA PRO A 6 -31.68 17.58 -24.23
C PRO A 6 -30.48 16.87 -24.87
N THR A 7 -30.32 17.01 -26.17
CA THR A 7 -29.16 16.50 -26.91
C THR A 7 -27.91 17.24 -26.44
N ARG A 8 -26.99 16.53 -25.79
CA ARG A 8 -25.71 17.11 -25.33
C ARG A 8 -24.98 17.73 -26.53
N LYS A 9 -24.81 19.06 -26.52
CA LYS A 9 -24.01 19.79 -27.51
C LYS A 9 -22.57 19.27 -27.46
N LYS A 10 -22.16 18.52 -28.50
CA LYS A 10 -20.81 18.06 -28.82
C LYS A 10 -20.21 17.01 -27.86
N ILE A 11 -20.62 15.76 -28.01
CA ILE A 11 -19.73 14.63 -27.68
C ILE A 11 -18.67 14.57 -28.80
N LYS A 12 -17.51 15.21 -28.60
CA LYS A 12 -16.34 15.02 -29.48
C LYS A 12 -15.67 13.70 -29.11
N LEU A 13 -16.13 12.60 -29.70
CA LEU A 13 -15.44 11.32 -29.68
C LEU A 13 -14.18 11.42 -30.56
N ASN A 14 -13.10 11.94 -30.00
CA ASN A 14 -11.80 12.04 -30.68
C ASN A 14 -11.05 10.72 -30.56
N TRP A 15 -11.46 9.71 -31.33
CA TRP A 15 -10.69 8.49 -31.51
C TRP A 15 -9.36 8.83 -32.20
N PHE A 16 -8.26 8.29 -31.69
CA PHE A 16 -6.99 8.37 -32.37
C PHE A 16 -6.24 7.06 -32.17
N LYS A 17 -5.46 6.67 -33.18
CA LYS A 17 -4.58 5.51 -33.14
C LYS A 17 -3.15 6.02 -33.23
N SER A 18 -2.29 5.56 -32.33
CA SER A 18 -0.86 5.90 -32.37
C SER A 18 -0.01 4.70 -31.98
N LYS A 19 1.19 4.62 -32.56
CA LYS A 19 2.22 3.69 -32.10
C LYS A 19 2.82 4.26 -30.82
N CYS A 20 2.94 3.41 -29.80
CA CYS A 20 3.48 3.80 -28.51
C CYS A 20 4.54 2.80 -28.07
N ASN A 21 5.57 3.27 -27.38
CA ASN A 21 6.44 2.41 -26.61
C ASN A 21 5.78 2.18 -25.25
N LEU A 22 5.74 0.92 -24.81
CA LEU A 22 5.14 0.56 -23.53
C LEU A 22 6.24 0.39 -22.46
N ASN A 23 6.03 1.02 -21.32
CA ASN A 23 6.74 0.75 -20.08
C ASN A 23 5.72 0.32 -19.02
N ILE A 24 6.11 -0.64 -18.18
CA ILE A 24 5.26 -1.15 -17.09
C ILE A 24 5.94 -0.82 -15.77
N GLU A 25 5.26 -0.06 -14.94
CA GLU A 25 5.70 0.26 -13.58
C GLU A 25 4.93 -0.61 -12.59
N ARG A 26 5.65 -1.22 -11.64
CA ARG A 26 5.08 -2.04 -10.58
C ARG A 26 5.56 -1.56 -9.23
N GLU A 27 4.63 -1.40 -8.31
CA GLU A 27 4.88 -0.89 -6.97
C GLU A 27 4.09 -1.71 -5.94
N ILE A 28 4.69 -1.97 -4.78
CA ILE A 28 3.98 -2.47 -3.60
C ILE A 28 4.14 -1.44 -2.50
N LYS A 29 3.02 -1.07 -1.88
CA LYS A 29 2.98 -0.16 -0.74
C LYS A 29 2.71 -0.94 0.53
N ILE A 30 3.73 -1.04 1.38
CA ILE A 30 3.64 -1.76 2.65
C ILE A 30 3.55 -0.74 3.77
N GLN A 31 2.42 -0.79 4.49
CA GLN A 31 2.17 0.06 5.65
C GLN A 31 1.64 -0.79 6.81
N TYR A 32 2.49 -0.97 7.81
CA TYR A 32 2.07 -1.60 9.04
C TYR A 32 1.35 -0.60 9.96
N THR A 33 0.47 -1.15 10.79
CA THR A 33 -0.22 -0.50 11.89
C THR A 33 0.01 -1.32 13.16
N ALA A 34 -0.20 -0.72 14.34
CA ALA A 34 -0.08 -1.43 15.61
C ALA A 34 -0.97 -2.70 15.69
N ILE A 35 -2.00 -2.80 14.83
CA ILE A 35 -2.92 -3.92 14.77
C ILE A 35 -2.37 -5.03 13.85
N ASN A 36 -1.99 -4.71 12.61
CA ASN A 36 -1.62 -5.73 11.63
C ASN A 36 -0.17 -6.21 11.76
N VAL A 37 0.71 -5.46 12.43
CA VAL A 37 2.13 -5.82 12.53
C VAL A 37 2.39 -7.18 13.19
N SER A 38 1.47 -7.64 14.05
CA SER A 38 1.51 -8.94 14.71
C SER A 38 0.68 -10.03 14.03
N TYR A 39 0.00 -9.73 12.92
CA TYR A 39 -0.77 -10.73 12.19
C TYR A 39 0.14 -11.77 11.57
N ASN A 40 -0.14 -13.04 11.83
CA ASN A 40 0.65 -14.17 11.32
C ASN A 40 0.86 -14.10 9.81
N LYS A 41 -0.17 -13.68 9.06
CA LYS A 41 -0.15 -13.59 7.60
C LYS A 41 -0.83 -12.31 7.13
N ILE A 42 -0.21 -11.66 6.17
CA ILE A 42 -0.74 -10.52 5.42
C ILE A 42 -0.52 -10.82 3.93
N SER A 43 -1.43 -10.36 3.08
CA SER A 43 -1.23 -10.32 1.63
C SER A 43 -1.18 -8.85 1.21
N TRP A 44 -0.25 -8.51 0.34
CA TRP A 44 -0.12 -7.17 -0.22
C TRP A 44 -0.44 -7.19 -1.71
N ASP A 45 -1.18 -6.18 -2.16
CA ASP A 45 -1.49 -6.02 -3.57
C ASP A 45 -0.33 -5.34 -4.29
N VAL A 46 0.03 -5.87 -5.46
CA VAL A 46 0.96 -5.22 -6.38
C VAL A 46 0.18 -4.27 -7.26
N ILE A 47 0.54 -2.99 -7.23
CA ILE A 47 -0.04 -1.97 -8.10
C ILE A 47 0.76 -1.94 -9.40
N ILE A 48 0.09 -2.13 -10.53
CA ILE A 48 0.65 -1.99 -11.87
C ILE A 48 0.09 -0.76 -12.57
N ARG A 49 0.98 -0.04 -13.24
CA ARG A 49 0.66 1.13 -14.07
C ARG A 49 1.36 1.02 -15.41
N TYR A 50 0.61 1.24 -16.48
CA TYR A 50 1.12 1.23 -17.84
C TYR A 50 1.43 2.65 -18.29
N ILE A 51 2.67 2.88 -18.72
CA ILE A 51 3.13 4.16 -19.29
C ILE A 51 3.38 3.96 -20.78
N LEU A 52 2.59 4.66 -21.58
CA LEU A 52 2.66 4.60 -23.04
C LEU A 52 3.27 5.89 -23.57
N VAL A 53 4.43 5.81 -24.21
CA VAL A 53 5.07 6.96 -24.84
C VAL A 53 4.66 6.99 -26.31
N LYS A 54 3.74 7.90 -26.65
CA LYS A 54 3.18 7.99 -28.00
C LYS A 54 4.15 8.67 -28.97
N GLN A 55 4.19 8.19 -30.21
CA GLN A 55 4.89 8.89 -31.30
C GLN A 55 4.06 10.10 -31.78
N GLY A 56 4.74 11.20 -32.12
CA GLY A 56 4.12 12.42 -32.67
C GLY A 56 3.88 13.56 -31.67
N GLY A 57 3.09 14.56 -32.09
CA GLY A 57 2.88 15.81 -31.34
C GLY A 57 2.00 15.64 -30.10
N MET A 58 2.24 16.44 -29.06
CA MET A 58 1.53 16.35 -27.76
C MET A 58 0.02 16.40 -27.93
N LYS A 59 -0.67 15.50 -27.24
CA LYS A 59 -2.14 15.45 -27.21
C LYS A 59 -2.56 15.10 -25.81
N GLU A 60 -3.29 16.01 -25.19
CA GLU A 60 -3.89 15.82 -23.89
C GLU A 60 -5.08 14.86 -24.02
N ILE A 61 -5.12 13.86 -23.14
CA ILE A 61 -6.23 12.90 -23.07
C ILE A 61 -6.87 13.06 -21.70
N PRO A 62 -8.18 13.32 -21.63
CA PRO A 62 -8.87 13.45 -20.35
C PRO A 62 -8.70 12.23 -19.46
N VAL A 63 -8.74 12.43 -18.15
CA VAL A 63 -8.80 11.34 -17.17
C VAL A 63 -10.05 10.48 -17.41
N ASN A 64 -9.95 9.18 -17.15
CA ASN A 64 -10.97 8.16 -17.38
C ASN A 64 -11.39 8.00 -18.85
N SER A 65 -10.53 8.37 -19.80
CA SER A 65 -10.78 8.05 -21.21
C SER A 65 -10.48 6.57 -21.46
N PRO A 66 -11.39 5.82 -22.11
CA PRO A 66 -11.15 4.42 -22.42
C PRO A 66 -10.03 4.28 -23.45
N MET A 67 -9.22 3.26 -23.26
CA MET A 67 -8.06 2.93 -24.07
C MET A 67 -8.00 1.43 -24.29
N THR A 68 -7.61 1.01 -25.49
CA THR A 68 -7.39 -0.40 -25.81
C THR A 68 -5.99 -0.55 -26.38
N LEU A 69 -5.19 -1.42 -25.76
CA LEU A 69 -3.88 -1.80 -26.26
C LEU A 69 -4.03 -2.98 -27.20
N TYR A 70 -3.28 -2.92 -28.30
CA TYR A 70 -3.28 -3.95 -29.33
C TYR A 70 -1.89 -4.58 -29.41
N LYS A 71 -1.83 -5.90 -29.42
CA LYS A 71 -0.64 -6.71 -29.70
C LYS A 71 -0.93 -7.51 -30.98
N ASP A 72 -0.07 -7.41 -31.99
CA ASP A 72 -0.25 -8.08 -33.28
C ASP A 72 -1.63 -7.83 -33.93
N ASN A 73 -2.11 -6.58 -33.85
CA ASN A 73 -3.44 -6.12 -34.30
C ASN A 73 -4.66 -6.72 -33.57
N LEU A 74 -4.45 -7.51 -32.52
CA LEU A 74 -5.52 -8.02 -31.67
C LEU A 74 -5.62 -7.18 -30.39
N PRO A 75 -6.85 -6.86 -29.93
CA PRO A 75 -7.03 -6.20 -28.64
C PRO A 75 -6.50 -7.13 -27.54
N PHE A 76 -5.58 -6.61 -26.75
CA PHE A 76 -4.89 -7.35 -25.69
C PHE A 76 -5.30 -6.88 -24.30
N LEU A 77 -5.48 -5.57 -24.11
CA LEU A 77 -5.78 -4.99 -22.80
C LEU A 77 -6.71 -3.79 -22.92
N PHE A 78 -7.67 -3.68 -22.00
CA PHE A 78 -8.61 -2.57 -21.90
C PHE A 78 -8.30 -1.80 -20.62
N LEU A 79 -8.11 -0.48 -20.76
CA LEU A 79 -7.64 0.39 -19.70
C LEU A 79 -8.38 1.72 -19.74
N SER A 80 -8.27 2.48 -18.66
CA SER A 80 -8.62 3.89 -18.61
C SER A 80 -7.37 4.75 -18.43
N THR A 81 -7.40 6.00 -18.90
CA THR A 81 -6.31 6.95 -18.67
C THR A 81 -6.40 7.59 -17.28
N ALA A 82 -5.34 7.52 -16.47
CA ALA A 82 -5.21 8.36 -15.29
C ALA A 82 -4.82 9.80 -15.65
N GLY A 83 -4.12 9.98 -16.77
CA GLY A 83 -3.75 11.30 -17.28
C GLY A 83 -2.70 11.25 -18.38
N THR A 84 -2.26 12.43 -18.81
CA THR A 84 -1.20 12.59 -19.82
C THR A 84 -0.18 13.63 -19.39
N ILE A 85 1.11 13.31 -19.55
CA ILE A 85 2.21 14.25 -19.30
C ILE A 85 3.03 14.35 -20.58
N GLY A 86 2.86 15.43 -21.33
CA GLY A 86 3.48 15.63 -22.65
C GLY A 86 3.06 14.55 -23.64
N ASN A 87 3.98 13.63 -23.96
CA ASN A 87 3.73 12.48 -24.84
C ASN A 87 3.46 11.17 -24.10
N LYS A 88 3.52 11.17 -22.77
CA LYS A 88 3.22 9.99 -21.95
C LYS A 88 1.73 9.93 -21.67
N ILE A 89 1.13 8.77 -21.93
CA ILE A 89 -0.21 8.41 -21.49
C ILE A 89 -0.03 7.45 -20.33
N ILE A 90 -0.68 7.76 -19.21
CA ILE A 90 -0.58 7.00 -17.97
C ILE A 90 -1.92 6.30 -17.77
N SER A 91 -1.91 4.98 -17.59
CA SER A 91 -3.12 4.23 -17.25
C SER A 91 -3.56 4.49 -15.81
N GLU A 92 -4.78 4.09 -15.50
CA GLU A 92 -5.19 3.85 -14.12
C GLU A 92 -4.29 2.81 -13.42
N ASP A 93 -4.33 2.85 -12.10
CA ASP A 93 -3.67 1.87 -11.24
C ASP A 93 -4.52 0.61 -11.20
N LEU A 94 -3.90 -0.54 -11.45
CA LEU A 94 -4.53 -1.85 -11.42
C LEU A 94 -3.80 -2.76 -10.44
N ILE A 95 -4.44 -3.85 -10.05
CA ILE A 95 -3.79 -4.91 -9.28
C ILE A 95 -3.16 -5.90 -10.27
N ASP A 96 -1.90 -6.27 -10.06
CA ASP A 96 -1.19 -7.28 -10.86
C ASP A 96 -1.38 -8.67 -10.26
N ASP A 97 -2.39 -9.41 -10.73
CA ASP A 97 -2.75 -10.74 -10.22
C ASP A 97 -1.69 -11.82 -10.48
N ASP A 98 -0.75 -11.56 -11.40
CA ASP A 98 0.34 -12.46 -11.75
C ASP A 98 1.52 -12.37 -10.76
N ILE A 99 1.50 -11.41 -9.83
CA ILE A 99 2.50 -11.28 -8.79
C ILE A 99 1.85 -11.45 -7.42
N LYS A 100 2.33 -12.43 -6.65
CA LYS A 100 1.80 -12.71 -5.32
C LYS A 100 2.78 -12.24 -4.25
N VAL A 101 2.30 -11.51 -3.25
CA VAL A 101 3.11 -11.02 -2.14
C VAL A 101 2.51 -11.51 -0.83
N ASP A 102 3.14 -12.54 -0.26
CA ASP A 102 2.78 -13.08 1.05
C ASP A 102 3.73 -12.50 2.11
N ASP A 103 3.20 -12.11 3.25
CA ASP A 103 3.96 -11.52 4.34
C ASP A 103 3.66 -12.25 5.66
N ASP A 104 4.65 -12.97 6.15
CA ASP A 104 4.55 -13.82 7.34
C ASP A 104 5.34 -13.23 8.52
N VAL A 105 4.79 -13.37 9.73
CA VAL A 105 5.57 -13.17 10.96
C VAL A 105 6.53 -14.33 11.15
N VAL A 106 7.82 -14.01 11.33
CA VAL A 106 8.86 -14.99 11.67
C VAL A 106 9.08 -15.06 13.16
N ASN A 107 9.18 -13.90 13.82
CA ASN A 107 9.41 -13.82 15.27
C ASN A 107 8.76 -12.59 15.88
N ILE A 108 8.32 -12.70 17.13
CA ILE A 108 7.84 -11.58 17.96
C ILE A 108 8.53 -11.68 19.31
N ASN A 109 9.34 -10.68 19.63
CA ASN A 109 9.92 -10.49 20.94
C ASN A 109 9.16 -9.37 21.65
N GLU A 110 8.28 -9.74 22.58
CA GLU A 110 7.47 -8.78 23.33
C GLU A 110 8.33 -7.95 24.29
N GLY A 111 8.09 -6.65 24.31
CA GLY A 111 8.76 -5.73 25.22
C GLY A 111 8.22 -5.77 26.64
N ILE A 112 8.83 -4.97 27.52
CA ILE A 112 8.32 -4.77 28.87
C ILE A 112 7.16 -3.77 28.82
N GLU A 113 6.01 -4.14 29.39
CA GLU A 113 4.87 -3.24 29.52
C GLU A 113 5.16 -2.09 30.50
N LYS A 114 4.88 -0.86 30.08
CA LYS A 114 4.82 0.31 30.94
C LYS A 114 3.37 0.71 31.15
N VAL A 115 2.95 0.77 32.40
CA VAL A 115 1.58 1.15 32.79
C VAL A 115 1.57 2.59 33.27
N THR A 116 0.71 3.40 32.68
CA THR A 116 0.40 4.77 33.11
C THR A 116 -1.11 4.93 33.29
N TYR A 117 -1.55 5.94 34.02
CA TYR A 117 -2.97 6.20 34.24
C TYR A 117 -3.31 7.61 33.74
N GLU A 118 -4.39 7.71 32.96
CA GLU A 118 -5.01 8.97 32.52
C GLU A 118 -6.36 9.15 33.23
N ASP A 119 -6.81 10.40 33.40
CA ASP A 119 -8.14 10.65 33.96
C ASP A 119 -9.25 10.25 32.97
N ALA A 120 -10.28 9.57 33.49
CA ALA A 120 -11.49 9.27 32.74
C ALA A 120 -12.51 10.42 32.86
N ARG A 121 -13.55 10.39 32.02
CA ARG A 121 -14.66 11.35 32.13
C ARG A 121 -15.46 11.18 33.43
N ASP A 122 -15.62 9.95 33.92
CA ASP A 122 -16.20 9.69 35.24
C ASP A 122 -15.12 9.83 36.32
N PRO A 123 -15.34 10.67 37.36
CA PRO A 123 -14.40 10.84 38.47
C PRO A 123 -14.01 9.53 39.19
N LYS A 124 -14.89 8.52 39.17
CA LYS A 124 -14.67 7.20 39.79
C LYS A 124 -13.79 6.28 38.95
N GLU A 125 -13.53 6.64 37.71
CA GLU A 125 -12.77 5.84 36.75
C GLU A 125 -11.41 6.47 36.46
N HIS A 126 -10.46 5.64 36.07
CA HIS A 126 -9.25 6.05 35.37
C HIS A 126 -9.11 5.23 34.09
N ILE A 127 -8.27 5.70 33.17
CA ILE A 127 -7.88 4.94 31.99
C ILE A 127 -6.48 4.40 32.27
N GLU A 128 -6.37 3.09 32.43
CA GLU A 128 -5.08 2.41 32.46
C GLU A 128 -4.56 2.30 31.03
N VAL A 129 -3.44 2.96 30.76
CA VAL A 129 -2.74 2.93 29.49
C VAL A 129 -1.52 2.03 29.62
N ARG A 130 -1.52 0.89 28.94
CA ARG A 130 -0.35 0.01 28.87
C ARG A 130 0.33 0.21 27.53
N THR A 131 1.61 0.56 27.56
CA THR A 131 2.44 0.73 26.37
C THR A 131 3.53 -0.32 26.37
N ARG A 132 3.68 -1.04 25.26
CA ARG A 132 4.72 -2.05 25.03
C ARG A 132 5.44 -1.78 23.71
N LEU A 133 6.74 -2.04 23.67
CA LEU A 133 7.56 -1.92 22.46
C LEU A 133 8.03 -3.31 22.04
N ASP A 134 7.39 -3.87 21.03
CA ASP A 134 7.67 -5.22 20.54
C ASP A 134 8.63 -5.15 19.36
N ASN A 135 9.59 -6.08 19.30
CA ASN A 135 10.40 -6.28 18.10
C ASN A 135 9.79 -7.42 17.29
N VAL A 136 9.43 -7.15 16.04
CA VAL A 136 8.78 -8.07 15.12
C VAL A 136 9.66 -8.26 13.90
N THR A 137 9.97 -9.51 13.59
CA THR A 137 10.65 -9.90 12.36
C THR A 137 9.61 -10.44 11.39
N ARG A 138 9.52 -9.84 10.20
CA ARG A 138 8.60 -10.26 9.14
C ARG A 138 9.35 -10.70 7.90
N LYS A 139 8.83 -11.71 7.22
CA LYS A 139 9.35 -12.22 5.95
C LYS A 139 8.32 -12.00 4.85
N ILE A 140 8.66 -11.14 3.91
CA ILE A 140 7.84 -10.87 2.72
C ILE A 140 8.37 -11.75 1.60
N THR A 141 7.54 -12.66 1.11
CA THR A 141 7.82 -13.54 -0.01
C THR A 141 7.06 -13.06 -1.23
N ILE A 142 7.78 -12.89 -2.33
CA ILE A 142 7.24 -12.34 -3.57
C ILE A 142 7.42 -13.38 -4.64
N GLU A 143 6.35 -13.75 -5.31
CA GLU A 143 6.30 -14.76 -6.35
C GLU A 143 5.92 -14.10 -7.67
N ASN A 144 6.85 -14.15 -8.63
CA ASN A 144 6.60 -13.73 -10.01
C ASN A 144 6.08 -14.93 -10.81
N LYS A 145 4.84 -14.88 -11.30
CA LYS A 145 4.27 -15.94 -12.15
C LYS A 145 4.42 -15.64 -13.64
N LEU A 146 5.00 -14.50 -14.00
CA LEU A 146 5.23 -14.12 -15.38
C LEU A 146 6.43 -14.87 -15.95
N ASN A 147 6.40 -15.05 -17.26
CA ASN A 147 7.46 -15.65 -18.07
C ASN A 147 8.62 -14.67 -18.36
N ASP A 148 8.63 -13.50 -17.73
CA ASP A 148 9.63 -12.46 -17.86
C ASP A 148 10.06 -11.94 -16.48
N ASP A 149 11.28 -11.40 -16.39
CA ASP A 149 11.79 -10.75 -15.18
C ASP A 149 11.02 -9.46 -14.90
N ILE A 150 10.79 -9.18 -13.61
CA ILE A 150 10.09 -7.96 -13.18
C ILE A 150 11.00 -7.09 -12.32
N ASN A 151 10.89 -5.78 -12.52
CA ASN A 151 11.40 -4.78 -11.59
C ASN A 151 10.24 -4.24 -10.76
N LEU A 152 10.40 -4.26 -9.46
CA LEU A 152 9.35 -3.97 -8.50
C LEU A 152 9.86 -2.94 -7.51
N LEU A 153 9.10 -1.86 -7.34
CA LEU A 153 9.36 -0.85 -6.33
C LEU A 153 8.64 -1.24 -5.03
N PHE A 154 9.41 -1.54 -3.98
CA PHE A 154 8.88 -1.69 -2.64
C PHE A 154 8.95 -0.35 -1.92
N ASP A 155 7.78 0.19 -1.58
CA ASP A 155 7.61 1.40 -0.78
C ASP A 155 7.17 1.01 0.64
N PHE A 156 8.03 1.26 1.62
CA PHE A 156 7.76 1.01 3.03
C PHE A 156 7.59 2.31 3.78
N LYS A 157 6.38 2.54 4.29
CA LYS A 157 6.07 3.75 5.06
C LYS A 157 6.10 3.51 6.56
N GLN A 158 6.95 4.25 7.29
CA GLN A 158 6.94 4.28 8.75
C GLN A 158 5.73 5.04 9.28
N THR A 159 5.27 4.65 10.47
CA THR A 159 4.21 5.36 11.18
C THR A 159 4.67 5.69 12.60
N LYS A 160 3.94 6.57 13.30
CA LYS A 160 4.28 6.97 14.68
C LYS A 160 4.43 5.77 15.63
N ASP A 161 3.67 4.71 15.40
CA ASP A 161 3.66 3.53 16.26
C ASP A 161 4.56 2.41 15.72
N ILE A 162 5.23 2.59 14.57
CA ILE A 162 6.05 1.56 13.95
C ILE A 162 7.33 2.16 13.39
N VAL A 163 8.45 1.80 14.02
CA VAL A 163 9.80 2.27 13.69
C VAL A 163 10.64 1.09 13.22
N PHE A 164 11.38 1.24 12.13
CA PHE A 164 12.22 0.17 11.60
C PHE A 164 13.59 0.19 12.27
N VAL A 165 14.10 -0.98 12.63
CA VAL A 165 15.36 -1.13 13.35
C VAL A 165 16.47 -1.22 12.32
N SER A 166 17.08 -0.08 11.96
CA SER A 166 18.16 0.07 10.97
C SER A 166 17.91 -0.64 9.64
N SER A 167 17.54 0.13 8.61
CA SER A 167 17.37 -0.40 7.26
C SER A 167 18.31 0.31 6.28
N GLU A 168 18.97 -0.46 5.41
CA GLU A 168 19.63 0.06 4.21
C GLU A 168 18.69 -0.14 3.02
N PRO A 169 18.35 0.89 2.22
CA PRO A 169 18.92 2.24 2.20
C PRO A 169 18.33 3.16 3.28
N GLU A 170 18.93 4.35 3.43
CA GLU A 170 18.38 5.43 4.24
C GLU A 170 16.99 5.87 3.74
N PRO A 171 16.13 6.42 4.61
CA PRO A 171 14.79 6.82 4.21
C PRO A 171 14.83 7.98 3.20
N SER A 172 13.95 7.93 2.20
CA SER A 172 13.79 8.98 1.19
C SER A 172 13.08 10.23 1.71
N GLU A 173 12.36 10.12 2.83
CA GLU A 173 11.66 11.23 3.50
C GLU A 173 12.05 11.22 4.99
N ILE A 174 12.21 12.39 5.62
CA ILE A 174 12.70 12.45 7.02
C ILE A 174 11.55 12.56 8.04
N GLU A 175 10.49 13.30 7.71
CA GLU A 175 9.35 13.52 8.63
C GLU A 175 8.45 12.28 8.76
N GLU A 176 8.18 11.60 7.64
CA GLU A 176 7.51 10.30 7.58
C GLU A 176 8.42 9.32 6.84
N PRO A 177 9.35 8.64 7.53
CA PRO A 177 10.36 7.85 6.85
C PRO A 177 9.75 6.84 5.88
N ASN A 178 10.11 7.01 4.60
CA ASN A 178 9.71 6.14 3.52
C ASN A 178 10.96 5.47 2.95
N TYR A 179 10.96 4.16 2.80
CA TYR A 179 12.06 3.41 2.23
C TYR A 179 11.66 2.80 0.91
N LYS A 180 12.39 3.15 -0.14
CA LYS A 180 12.14 2.70 -1.51
C LYS A 180 13.22 1.73 -1.97
N TYR A 181 12.85 0.48 -2.19
CA TYR A 181 13.75 -0.57 -2.67
C TYR A 181 13.35 -0.98 -4.07
N GLN A 182 14.33 -1.08 -4.95
CA GLN A 182 14.12 -1.65 -6.26
C GLN A 182 14.60 -3.09 -6.26
N ILE A 183 13.67 -4.01 -6.53
CA ILE A 183 13.94 -5.44 -6.50
C ILE A 183 13.68 -6.00 -7.88
N ASN A 184 14.66 -6.73 -8.40
CA ASN A 184 14.47 -7.56 -9.58
C ASN A 184 14.07 -8.96 -9.11
N ILE A 185 12.99 -9.50 -9.69
CA ILE A 185 12.52 -10.85 -9.45
C ILE A 185 12.53 -11.58 -10.79
N PRO A 186 13.36 -12.63 -10.94
CA PRO A 186 13.41 -13.38 -12.18
C PRO A 186 12.06 -14.02 -12.54
N SER A 187 11.89 -14.34 -13.81
CA SER A 187 10.73 -15.09 -14.31
C SER A 187 10.47 -16.37 -13.51
N GLU A 188 9.21 -16.61 -13.17
CA GLU A 188 8.74 -17.85 -12.49
C GLU A 188 9.47 -18.16 -11.15
N GLN A 189 10.08 -17.15 -10.53
CA GLN A 189 10.86 -17.30 -9.30
C GLN A 189 10.25 -16.57 -8.10
N LYS A 190 10.76 -16.94 -6.91
CA LYS A 190 10.42 -16.31 -5.64
C LYS A 190 11.62 -15.56 -5.08
N ASN A 191 11.36 -14.39 -4.52
CA ASN A 191 12.31 -13.65 -3.73
C ASN A 191 11.76 -13.43 -2.32
N SER A 192 12.62 -13.26 -1.32
CA SER A 192 12.21 -13.01 0.06
C SER A 192 13.01 -11.88 0.69
N ILE A 193 12.31 -11.01 1.40
CA ILE A 193 12.87 -9.89 2.15
C ILE A 193 12.57 -10.13 3.63
N ILE A 194 13.56 -9.91 4.48
CA ILE A 194 13.38 -9.92 5.94
C ILE A 194 13.37 -8.48 6.43
N LEU A 195 12.39 -8.14 7.25
CA LEU A 195 12.23 -6.83 7.87
C LEU A 195 12.21 -6.97 9.38
N GLU A 196 12.98 -6.10 10.04
CA GLU A 196 12.97 -5.95 11.48
C GLU A 196 12.30 -4.63 11.88
N ILE A 197 11.24 -4.77 12.67
CA ILE A 197 10.31 -3.69 12.98
C ILE A 197 10.18 -3.59 14.49
N LYS A 198 10.19 -2.37 15.02
CA LYS A 198 9.84 -2.05 16.41
C LYS A 198 8.44 -1.43 16.44
N ALA A 199 7.48 -2.16 16.99
CA ALA A 199 6.08 -1.75 17.08
C ALA A 199 5.73 -1.28 18.49
N LYS A 200 5.09 -0.12 18.60
CA LYS A 200 4.53 0.43 19.82
C LYS A 200 3.07 0.01 19.94
N ILE A 201 2.82 -0.94 20.84
CA ILE A 201 1.47 -1.41 21.15
C ILE A 201 0.95 -0.62 22.35
N THR A 202 -0.18 0.06 22.18
CA THR A 202 -0.85 0.81 23.25
C THR A 202 -2.24 0.25 23.49
N THR A 203 -2.50 -0.26 24.69
CA THR A 203 -3.84 -0.69 25.11
C THR A 203 -4.38 0.27 26.17
N ARG A 204 -5.67 0.59 26.08
CA ARG A 204 -6.37 1.48 27.00
C ARG A 204 -7.55 0.74 27.61
N VAL A 205 -7.61 0.66 28.93
CA VAL A 205 -8.69 -0.01 29.65
C VAL A 205 -9.23 0.94 30.71
N THR A 206 -10.52 1.23 30.65
CA THR A 206 -11.21 1.97 31.71
C THR A 206 -11.35 1.07 32.93
N LYS A 207 -10.88 1.54 34.09
CA LYS A 207 -10.99 0.84 35.37
C LYS A 207 -11.53 1.77 36.44
N ILE A 208 -12.24 1.21 37.40
CA ILE A 208 -12.68 1.93 38.60
C ILE A 208 -11.45 2.19 39.47
N LYS A 209 -11.25 3.43 39.93
CA LYS A 209 -10.11 3.77 40.80
C LYS A 209 -10.17 2.93 42.08
N PRO A 210 -9.02 2.51 42.63
CA PRO A 210 -8.97 1.63 43.81
C PRO A 210 -9.76 2.15 45.01
N GLU A 211 -9.84 3.48 45.16
CA GLU A 211 -10.57 4.17 46.23
C GLU A 211 -12.09 3.95 46.20
N PHE A 212 -12.66 3.61 45.05
CA PHE A 212 -14.10 3.35 44.87
C PHE A 212 -14.45 1.86 44.81
N LEU A 213 -13.47 0.97 44.88
CA LEU A 213 -13.71 -0.46 45.01
C LEU A 213 -14.22 -0.74 46.43
N LYS A 214 -15.44 -1.28 46.56
CA LYS A 214 -15.99 -1.68 47.88
C LYS A 214 -15.05 -2.71 48.50
N LYS A 215 -14.52 -2.43 49.71
CA LYS A 215 -13.81 -3.44 50.52
C LYS A 215 -14.73 -4.63 50.68
N GLY A 216 -14.34 -5.78 50.14
CA GLY A 216 -15.07 -7.03 50.36
C GLY A 216 -15.22 -7.26 51.86
N LYS A 217 -16.44 -7.59 52.30
CA LYS A 217 -16.67 -8.08 53.66
C LYS A 217 -15.87 -9.39 53.80
N GLN A 218 -14.74 -9.33 54.50
CA GLN A 218 -14.13 -10.51 55.12
C GLN A 218 -15.01 -10.96 56.29
#